data_AF-A0A507R6Y9-F1
#
_entry.id   AF-A0A507R6Y9-F1
#
_cell.length_a   1.000
_cell.length_b   1.000
_cell.length_c   1.000
_cell.angle_alpha   90.00
_cell.angle_beta   90.00
_cell.angle_gamma   90.00
#
_symmetry.space_group_name_H-M   'P 1'
#
loop_
_entity.id
_entity.type
_entity.pdbx_description
1 polymer ?
#
loop_
_entity_poly.entity_id
_entity_poly.type
_entity_poly.pdbx_seq_one_letter_code
_entity_poly.pdbx_strand_id
1 'polypeptide(L)'
;MKVHARSSLLSVSSYILLLSLLLHISNATTDVGSSSQEIDLVSFLNTKSQQHDAIFNEALSLLESMKSSPSCNRMAATRLVTSCQSIGGKADRNEADNYVTLDHVKSLYAARLAICELNGAGASVPPPCLSVTVPPAQKKGFFGFSTKGKSQTTMVDSMPAGTLESCLRSLESRPQWWTSYSNSRQNAVVICQAARVEIEKEELLELHRSTVENTFELNNRLQEVLRNAAAESLRHKDFLREVDAMRARDIKNATSRVGHLQMVLQSVHEEALARGEKLLDTHQRNAQANFELASSLQSSLESVLKSDIVSISQKVENFDSALAWLMGRMDLILQQEVKISEHLRDFETALEESELRAERLRESQSLQSEAIAAQFQAQETLQGNMKVAQTLLDKATATAANLQSMIDETGGRLRDSPTLRNVFSAFAPGTLCALLLSVIGAQNYRAGITALFIYTLLSIATKVF
;
A
#
# COMPACT_ATOMS: atom_id res chain seq x y z
N MET A 1 23.26 -41.90 55.89
CA MET A 1 24.27 -40.87 56.22
C MET A 1 25.57 -40.94 55.40
N LYS A 2 26.17 -42.10 55.07
CA LYS A 2 27.48 -42.16 54.37
C LYS A 2 27.57 -41.51 52.96
N VAL A 3 26.46 -41.18 52.30
CA VAL A 3 26.47 -40.64 50.92
C VAL A 3 26.75 -39.13 50.86
N HIS A 4 26.06 -38.31 51.67
CA HIS A 4 26.23 -36.84 51.63
C HIS A 4 27.65 -36.36 51.95
N ALA A 5 28.38 -37.06 52.84
CA ALA A 5 29.76 -36.70 53.17
C ALA A 5 30.69 -36.70 51.93
N ARG A 6 30.44 -37.56 50.94
CA ARG A 6 31.25 -37.62 49.70
C ARG A 6 30.98 -36.44 48.76
N SER A 7 29.73 -35.97 48.63
CA SER A 7 29.44 -34.80 47.79
C SER A 7 30.06 -33.51 48.35
N SER A 8 30.07 -33.35 49.67
CA SER A 8 30.70 -32.18 50.32
C SER A 8 32.21 -32.15 50.10
N LEU A 9 32.89 -33.29 50.26
CA LEU A 9 34.35 -33.40 50.05
C LEU A 9 34.77 -33.12 48.61
N LEU A 10 34.01 -33.60 47.62
CA LEU A 10 34.28 -33.32 46.20
C LEU A 10 34.13 -31.82 45.86
N SER A 11 33.12 -31.16 46.41
CA SER A 11 32.92 -29.72 46.24
C SER A 11 34.10 -28.91 46.81
N VAL A 12 34.48 -29.17 48.07
CA VAL A 12 35.60 -28.46 48.73
C VAL A 12 36.93 -28.69 48.00
N SER A 13 37.20 -29.92 47.52
CA SER A 13 38.40 -30.22 46.72
C SER A 13 38.46 -29.40 45.42
N SER A 14 37.32 -29.22 44.75
CA SER A 14 37.22 -28.40 43.52
C SER A 14 37.50 -26.91 43.79
N TYR A 15 36.96 -26.36 44.89
CA TYR A 15 37.22 -24.97 45.28
C TYR A 15 38.69 -24.72 45.68
N ILE A 16 39.34 -25.67 46.36
CA ILE A 16 40.76 -25.57 46.70
C ILE A 16 41.63 -25.57 45.44
N LEU A 17 41.32 -26.46 44.48
CA LEU A 17 42.01 -26.49 43.18
C LEU A 17 41.85 -25.16 42.43
N LEU A 18 40.64 -24.59 42.37
CA LEU A 18 40.41 -23.27 41.77
C LEU A 18 41.22 -22.15 42.44
N LEU A 19 41.25 -22.11 43.78
CA LEU A 19 42.04 -21.12 44.52
C LEU A 19 43.54 -21.23 44.23
N SER A 20 44.07 -22.47 44.17
CA SER A 20 45.49 -22.69 43.85
C SER A 20 45.85 -22.28 42.42
N LEU A 21 44.94 -22.48 41.46
CA LEU A 21 45.12 -22.02 40.08
C LEU A 21 45.16 -20.49 40.00
N LEU A 22 44.23 -19.81 40.68
CA LEU A 22 44.15 -18.35 40.71
C LEU A 22 45.40 -17.73 41.38
N LEU A 23 45.90 -18.32 42.47
CA LEU A 23 47.12 -17.88 43.13
C LEU A 23 48.36 -18.02 42.23
N HIS A 24 48.48 -19.10 41.45
CA HIS A 24 49.57 -19.24 40.48
C HIS A 24 49.48 -18.21 39.34
N ILE A 25 48.27 -17.88 38.86
CA ILE A 25 48.09 -16.87 37.80
C ILE A 25 48.51 -15.48 38.29
N SER A 26 48.16 -15.08 39.52
CA SER A 26 48.62 -13.81 40.08
C SER A 26 50.15 -13.75 40.22
N ASN A 27 50.79 -14.81 40.71
CA ASN A 27 52.24 -14.84 40.88
C ASN A 27 53.02 -14.82 39.55
N ALA A 28 52.42 -15.30 38.45
CA ALA A 28 53.01 -15.23 37.11
C ALA A 28 52.96 -13.82 36.47
N THR A 29 52.24 -12.87 37.06
CA THR A 29 52.11 -11.49 36.53
C THR A 29 53.03 -10.46 37.18
N THR A 30 53.88 -10.87 38.13
CA THR A 30 54.71 -9.96 38.94
C THR A 30 56.22 -10.23 38.88
N ASP A 31 56.69 -11.10 37.99
CA ASP A 31 58.13 -11.38 37.82
C ASP A 31 58.57 -11.35 36.34
N VAL A 32 58.51 -10.14 35.76
CA VAL A 32 59.27 -9.76 34.57
C VAL A 32 60.22 -8.63 34.97
N GLY A 33 61.04 -8.91 36.00
CA GLY A 33 61.92 -7.95 36.66
C GLY A 33 63.39 -8.33 36.55
N SER A 34 64.11 -7.67 35.63
CA SER A 34 65.59 -7.69 35.52
C SER A 34 66.26 -9.02 35.13
N SER A 35 66.55 -9.16 33.83
CA SER A 35 67.82 -9.75 33.37
C SER A 35 68.28 -9.24 31.99
N SER A 36 67.94 -7.98 31.65
CA SER A 36 68.67 -7.30 30.60
C SER A 36 70.06 -6.97 31.16
N GLN A 37 71.09 -7.65 30.67
CA GLN A 37 72.44 -7.11 30.76
C GLN A 37 72.44 -5.82 29.94
N GLU A 38 72.40 -4.69 30.63
CA GLU A 38 72.64 -3.38 30.03
C GLU A 38 74.11 -3.36 29.58
N ILE A 39 74.33 -3.75 28.32
CA ILE A 39 75.65 -3.68 27.68
C ILE A 39 76.05 -2.22 27.73
N ASP A 40 77.06 -1.88 28.54
CA ASP A 40 77.59 -0.53 28.59
C ASP A 40 78.12 -0.16 27.21
N LEU A 41 77.30 0.59 26.48
CA LEU A 41 77.58 1.03 25.12
C LEU A 41 78.86 1.87 25.06
N VAL A 42 79.24 2.55 26.14
CA VAL A 42 80.49 3.31 26.23
C VAL A 42 81.67 2.36 26.25
N SER A 43 81.66 1.31 27.10
CA SER A 43 82.69 0.27 27.08
C SER A 43 82.78 -0.43 25.72
N PHE A 44 81.65 -0.82 25.13
CA PHE A 44 81.60 -1.55 23.87
C PHE A 44 82.14 -0.72 22.69
N LEU A 45 81.75 0.56 22.59
CA LEU A 45 82.28 1.48 21.59
C LEU A 45 83.77 1.75 21.79
N ASN A 46 84.24 1.88 23.03
CA ASN A 46 85.65 2.11 23.36
C ASN A 46 86.51 0.88 23.01
N THR A 47 86.08 -0.33 23.38
CA THR A 47 86.75 -1.59 22.98
C THR A 47 86.78 -1.76 21.46
N LYS A 48 85.69 -1.43 20.75
CA LYS A 48 85.65 -1.50 19.29
C LYS A 48 86.60 -0.47 18.65
N SER A 49 86.69 0.75 19.16
CA SER A 49 87.68 1.75 18.71
C SER A 49 89.10 1.20 18.89
N GLN A 50 89.46 0.79 20.10
CA GLN A 50 90.80 0.28 20.42
C GLN A 50 91.21 -0.91 19.53
N GLN A 51 90.26 -1.80 19.20
CA GLN A 51 90.48 -2.90 18.26
C GLN A 51 90.74 -2.39 16.83
N HIS A 52 89.94 -1.45 16.34
CA HIS A 52 90.14 -0.83 15.02
C HIS A 52 91.48 -0.07 14.96
N ASP A 53 91.83 0.67 16.01
CA ASP A 53 93.08 1.43 16.14
C ASP A 53 94.30 0.49 16.11
N ALA A 54 94.24 -0.66 16.79
CA ALA A 54 95.29 -1.67 16.75
C ALA A 54 95.50 -2.24 15.32
N ILE A 55 94.43 -2.64 14.65
CA ILE A 55 94.45 -3.18 13.27
C ILE A 55 94.99 -2.14 12.28
N PHE A 56 94.61 -0.87 12.45
CA PHE A 56 95.08 0.23 11.59
C PHE A 56 96.58 0.49 11.76
N ASN A 57 97.09 0.49 13.00
CA ASN A 57 98.52 0.63 13.27
C ASN A 57 99.34 -0.55 12.73
N GLU A 58 98.83 -1.78 12.82
CA GLU A 58 99.47 -2.96 12.21
C GLU A 58 99.51 -2.86 10.68
N ALA A 59 98.39 -2.48 10.04
CA ALA A 59 98.32 -2.25 8.60
C ALA A 59 99.29 -1.14 8.13
N LEU A 60 99.41 -0.04 8.89
CA LEU A 60 100.38 1.03 8.60
C LEU A 60 101.83 0.53 8.66
N SER A 61 102.18 -0.27 9.68
CA SER A 61 103.51 -0.88 9.81
C SER A 61 103.85 -1.76 8.60
N LEU A 62 102.91 -2.62 8.18
CA LEU A 62 103.05 -3.44 6.97
C LEU A 62 103.23 -2.58 5.71
N LEU A 63 102.42 -1.53 5.54
CA LEU A 63 102.48 -0.65 4.36
C LEU A 63 103.77 0.18 4.28
N GLU A 64 104.27 0.71 5.40
CA GLU A 64 105.56 1.42 5.46
C GLU A 64 106.75 0.46 5.20
N SER A 65 106.68 -0.81 5.65
CA SER A 65 107.70 -1.82 5.30
C SER A 65 107.76 -2.11 3.79
N MET A 66 106.62 -2.03 3.10
CA MET A 66 106.55 -2.21 1.65
C MET A 66 106.95 -0.95 0.87
N LYS A 67 106.86 0.24 1.46
CA LYS A 67 107.25 1.54 0.85
C LYS A 67 108.75 1.64 0.57
N SER A 68 109.59 1.02 1.42
CA SER A 68 111.04 0.87 1.22
C SER A 68 111.41 -0.32 0.31
N SER A 69 110.48 -1.25 0.08
CA SER A 69 110.66 -2.42 -0.78
C SER A 69 110.64 -2.08 -2.29
N PRO A 70 111.04 -3.00 -3.18
CA PRO A 70 111.06 -2.78 -4.63
C PRO A 70 109.72 -2.35 -5.23
N SER A 71 109.79 -1.77 -6.44
CA SER A 71 108.62 -1.24 -7.16
C SER A 71 107.47 -2.25 -7.35
N CYS A 72 107.80 -3.53 -7.53
CA CYS A 72 106.83 -4.62 -7.65
C CYS A 72 105.98 -4.75 -6.37
N ASN A 73 106.62 -4.85 -5.20
CA ASN A 73 105.98 -4.96 -3.88
C ASN A 73 105.06 -3.75 -3.63
N ARG A 74 105.55 -2.54 -3.92
CA ARG A 74 104.76 -1.29 -3.78
C ARG A 74 103.52 -1.30 -4.67
N MET A 75 103.66 -1.69 -5.93
CA MET A 75 102.51 -1.77 -6.85
C MET A 75 101.51 -2.87 -6.45
N ALA A 76 101.97 -3.98 -5.88
CA ALA A 76 101.09 -4.99 -5.29
C ALA A 76 100.31 -4.42 -4.09
N ALA A 77 100.99 -3.77 -3.15
CA ALA A 77 100.38 -3.16 -1.96
C ALA A 77 99.36 -2.06 -2.31
N THR A 78 99.69 -1.16 -3.24
CA THR A 78 98.73 -0.14 -3.70
C THR A 78 97.48 -0.77 -4.32
N ARG A 79 97.65 -1.78 -5.19
CA ARG A 79 96.52 -2.48 -5.83
C ARG A 79 95.66 -3.24 -4.81
N LEU A 80 96.25 -3.79 -3.75
CA LEU A 80 95.51 -4.43 -2.66
C LEU A 80 94.59 -3.43 -1.96
N VAL A 81 95.15 -2.30 -1.49
CA VAL A 81 94.39 -1.26 -0.77
C VAL A 81 93.23 -0.75 -1.63
N THR A 82 93.49 -0.38 -2.89
CA THR A 82 92.44 0.11 -3.80
C THR A 82 91.39 -0.94 -4.14
N SER A 83 91.77 -2.23 -4.21
CA SER A 83 90.83 -3.32 -4.48
C SER A 83 89.94 -3.58 -3.27
N CYS A 84 90.50 -3.61 -2.06
CA CYS A 84 89.72 -3.81 -0.84
C CYS A 84 88.84 -2.60 -0.49
N GLN A 85 89.27 -1.37 -0.78
CA GLN A 85 88.42 -0.17 -0.75
C GLN A 85 87.26 -0.20 -1.78
N SER A 86 87.31 -1.07 -2.79
CA SER A 86 86.24 -1.20 -3.79
C SER A 86 85.21 -2.30 -3.48
N ILE A 87 85.31 -2.95 -2.31
CA ILE A 87 84.46 -4.07 -1.87
C ILE A 87 83.71 -3.64 -0.60
N GLY A 88 82.39 -3.47 -0.70
CA GLY A 88 81.59 -2.68 0.24
C GLY A 88 81.28 -1.28 -0.32
N GLY A 89 80.48 -0.49 0.40
CA GLY A 89 80.04 0.83 -0.04
C GLY A 89 78.86 0.83 -1.03
N LYS A 90 78.14 -0.31 -1.18
CA LYS A 90 76.99 -0.48 -2.09
C LYS A 90 76.03 -1.56 -1.60
N ALA A 91 74.78 -1.18 -1.38
CA ALA A 91 73.72 -2.02 -0.82
C ALA A 91 73.29 -3.23 -1.69
N ASP A 92 73.68 -3.29 -2.97
CA ASP A 92 73.21 -4.32 -3.92
C ASP A 92 73.96 -5.67 -3.85
N ARG A 93 75.03 -5.81 -3.03
CA ARG A 93 75.82 -7.04 -2.96
C ARG A 93 75.59 -7.83 -1.67
N ASN A 94 75.17 -9.08 -1.83
CA ASN A 94 75.10 -10.06 -0.76
C ASN A 94 76.44 -10.20 -0.01
N GLU A 95 76.40 -10.28 1.31
CA GLU A 95 77.58 -10.41 2.17
C GLU A 95 78.52 -11.57 1.76
N ALA A 96 77.94 -12.70 1.33
CA ALA A 96 78.69 -13.84 0.81
C ALA A 96 79.47 -13.55 -0.49
N ASP A 97 78.95 -12.71 -1.39
CA ASP A 97 79.65 -12.30 -2.62
C ASP A 97 80.82 -11.36 -2.29
N ASN A 98 80.62 -10.46 -1.33
CA ASN A 98 81.68 -9.61 -0.80
C ASN A 98 82.79 -10.46 -0.14
N TYR A 99 82.45 -11.49 0.65
CA TYR A 99 83.43 -12.41 1.24
C TYR A 99 84.27 -13.16 0.20
N VAL A 100 83.62 -13.76 -0.81
CA VAL A 100 84.31 -14.49 -1.89
C VAL A 100 85.21 -13.55 -2.72
N THR A 101 84.71 -12.35 -3.05
CA THR A 101 85.50 -11.33 -3.77
C THR A 101 86.71 -10.88 -2.95
N LEU A 102 86.55 -10.72 -1.62
CA LEU A 102 87.61 -10.31 -0.72
C LEU A 102 88.70 -11.38 -0.56
N ASP A 103 88.34 -12.67 -0.51
CA ASP A 103 89.33 -13.75 -0.46
C ASP A 103 90.12 -13.89 -1.77
N HIS A 104 89.46 -13.72 -2.92
CA HIS A 104 90.11 -13.68 -4.22
C HIS A 104 91.12 -12.53 -4.30
N VAL A 105 90.77 -11.33 -3.84
CA VAL A 105 91.69 -10.17 -3.81
C VAL A 105 92.89 -10.41 -2.88
N LYS A 106 92.68 -10.96 -1.67
CA LYS A 106 93.77 -11.32 -0.75
C LYS A 106 94.73 -12.33 -1.38
N SER A 107 94.19 -13.37 -2.02
CA SER A 107 94.96 -14.44 -2.66
C SER A 107 95.68 -13.96 -3.93
N LEU A 108 95.07 -13.06 -4.71
CA LEU A 108 95.68 -12.44 -5.90
C LEU A 108 96.87 -11.54 -5.54
N TYR A 109 96.74 -10.71 -4.51
CA TYR A 109 97.85 -9.92 -3.97
C TYR A 109 98.96 -10.83 -3.43
N ALA A 110 98.60 -11.88 -2.70
CA ALA A 110 99.58 -12.79 -2.11
C ALA A 110 100.40 -13.52 -3.18
N ALA A 111 99.77 -13.99 -4.26
CA ALA A 111 100.48 -14.57 -5.41
C ALA A 111 101.39 -13.54 -6.09
N ARG A 112 100.93 -12.28 -6.22
CA ARG A 112 101.73 -11.18 -6.80
C ARG A 112 102.94 -10.81 -5.97
N LEU A 113 102.80 -10.68 -4.65
CA LEU A 113 103.92 -10.37 -3.77
C LEU A 113 104.93 -11.52 -3.74
N ALA A 114 104.46 -12.78 -3.74
CA ALA A 114 105.33 -13.92 -3.91
C ALA A 114 106.10 -13.89 -5.25
N ILE A 115 105.44 -13.59 -6.37
CA ILE A 115 106.11 -13.40 -7.68
C ILE A 115 107.15 -12.27 -7.62
N CYS A 116 106.87 -11.15 -6.92
CA CYS A 116 107.85 -10.09 -6.71
C CYS A 116 109.09 -10.58 -5.93
N GLU A 117 108.88 -11.36 -4.87
CA GLU A 117 109.96 -11.95 -4.06
C GLU A 117 110.76 -13.01 -4.83
N LEU A 118 110.12 -13.82 -5.69
CA LEU A 118 110.83 -14.78 -6.55
C LEU A 118 111.81 -14.05 -7.49
N ASN A 119 111.33 -13.01 -8.17
CA ASN A 119 112.17 -12.19 -9.04
C ASN A 119 113.29 -11.47 -8.26
N GLY A 120 112.99 -10.96 -7.06
CA GLY A 120 113.97 -10.33 -6.16
C GLY A 120 115.07 -11.29 -5.70
N ALA A 121 114.74 -12.56 -5.52
CA ALA A 121 115.69 -13.64 -5.19
C ALA A 121 116.38 -14.26 -6.43
N GLY A 122 116.13 -13.74 -7.65
CA GLY A 122 116.69 -14.28 -8.90
C GLY A 122 116.10 -15.64 -9.33
N ALA A 123 114.99 -16.08 -8.73
CA ALA A 123 114.31 -17.32 -9.09
C ALA A 123 113.38 -17.11 -10.29
N SER A 124 113.30 -18.10 -11.17
CA SER A 124 112.37 -18.07 -12.31
C SER A 124 110.91 -18.16 -11.87
N VAL A 125 110.07 -17.29 -12.43
CA VAL A 125 108.60 -17.32 -12.24
C VAL A 125 108.02 -18.52 -12.99
N PRO A 126 107.15 -19.35 -12.36
CA PRO A 126 106.47 -20.44 -13.05
C PRO A 126 105.63 -19.93 -14.24
N PRO A 127 105.61 -20.62 -15.40
CA PRO A 127 104.83 -20.17 -16.56
C PRO A 127 103.34 -19.85 -16.28
N PRO A 128 102.59 -20.62 -15.46
CA PRO A 128 101.22 -20.28 -15.11
C PRO A 128 101.04 -18.98 -14.30
N CYS A 129 102.11 -18.50 -13.65
CA CYS A 129 102.09 -17.26 -12.88
C CYS A 129 102.44 -16.00 -13.70
N LEU A 130 102.89 -16.14 -14.95
CA LEU A 130 103.35 -14.99 -15.76
C LEU A 130 102.25 -13.93 -15.95
N SER A 131 101.00 -14.35 -16.15
CA SER A 131 99.82 -13.47 -16.24
C SER A 131 99.39 -12.86 -14.90
N VAL A 132 99.76 -13.47 -13.77
CA VAL A 132 99.42 -13.01 -12.42
C VAL A 132 100.36 -11.87 -11.97
N THR A 133 101.60 -11.85 -12.47
CA THR A 133 102.62 -10.80 -12.27
C THR A 133 102.04 -9.39 -12.32
N VAL A 134 102.47 -8.51 -11.42
CA VAL A 134 102.09 -7.10 -11.47
C VAL A 134 102.69 -6.45 -12.73
N PRO A 135 101.89 -5.99 -13.71
CA PRO A 135 102.44 -5.38 -14.91
C PRO A 135 103.05 -4.01 -14.54
N PRO A 136 104.21 -3.64 -15.10
CA PRO A 136 104.82 -2.35 -14.84
C PRO A 136 103.85 -1.23 -15.27
N ALA A 137 103.78 -0.16 -14.48
CA ALA A 137 102.91 0.96 -14.77
C ALA A 137 103.27 1.53 -16.15
N GLN A 138 102.31 1.47 -17.10
CA GLN A 138 102.54 1.92 -18.47
C GLN A 138 102.96 3.39 -18.46
N LYS A 139 104.19 3.69 -18.89
CA LYS A 139 104.65 5.07 -19.13
C LYS A 139 103.75 5.67 -20.21
N LYS A 140 102.81 6.52 -19.79
CA LYS A 140 101.87 7.20 -20.68
C LYS A 140 102.67 8.04 -21.69
N GLY A 141 102.56 7.68 -22.97
CA GLY A 141 103.35 8.29 -24.04
C GLY A 141 103.12 9.81 -24.12
N PHE A 142 104.20 10.57 -24.36
CA PHE A 142 104.19 12.04 -24.32
C PHE A 142 103.54 12.71 -25.54
N PHE A 143 102.95 11.94 -26.47
CA PHE A 143 102.31 12.42 -27.70
C PHE A 143 101.00 11.68 -27.96
N GLY A 144 99.95 12.40 -28.38
CA GLY A 144 98.71 11.80 -28.91
C GLY A 144 97.42 12.39 -28.33
N PHE A 145 96.74 13.18 -29.17
CA PHE A 145 95.36 13.67 -29.10
C PHE A 145 94.43 13.09 -28.02
N SER A 146 93.95 13.97 -27.13
CA SER A 146 93.00 13.63 -26.06
C SER A 146 91.56 13.53 -26.55
N THR A 147 91.12 12.33 -26.95
CA THR A 147 89.69 12.01 -27.04
C THR A 147 89.12 11.79 -25.63
N LYS A 148 87.88 12.25 -25.38
CA LYS A 148 87.19 12.13 -24.07
C LYS A 148 86.70 10.71 -23.78
N GLY A 149 87.59 9.72 -23.82
CA GLY A 149 87.36 8.42 -23.18
C GLY A 149 87.38 8.60 -21.65
N LYS A 150 86.34 8.14 -20.95
CA LYS A 150 86.33 8.12 -19.48
C LYS A 150 87.41 7.15 -19.00
N SER A 151 88.52 7.67 -18.50
CA SER A 151 89.54 6.88 -17.78
C SER A 151 88.96 6.44 -16.43
N GLN A 152 88.10 5.42 -16.45
CA GLN A 152 87.48 4.83 -15.27
C GLN A 152 88.53 4.02 -14.52
N THR A 153 89.35 4.72 -13.72
CA THR A 153 90.39 4.16 -12.86
C THR A 153 89.77 3.46 -11.64
N THR A 154 88.94 2.46 -11.94
CA THR A 154 88.19 1.63 -10.99
C THR A 154 88.11 0.20 -11.54
N MET A 155 89.20 -0.25 -12.17
CA MET A 155 89.44 -1.68 -12.34
C MET A 155 89.69 -2.26 -10.95
N VAL A 156 88.64 -2.88 -10.39
CA VAL A 156 88.85 -4.10 -9.60
C VAL A 156 89.73 -5.00 -10.45
N ASP A 157 90.81 -5.52 -9.88
CA ASP A 157 91.87 -6.19 -10.63
C ASP A 157 91.45 -7.64 -10.95
N SER A 158 90.44 -7.76 -11.81
CA SER A 158 89.64 -8.96 -12.06
C SER A 158 90.37 -10.03 -12.86
N MET A 159 91.44 -10.57 -12.29
CA MET A 159 92.07 -11.82 -12.72
C MET A 159 91.03 -12.96 -12.63
N PRO A 160 90.78 -13.75 -13.68
CA PRO A 160 89.90 -14.91 -13.60
C PRO A 160 90.42 -15.95 -12.58
N ALA A 161 89.52 -16.51 -11.77
CA ALA A 161 89.85 -17.43 -10.68
C ALA A 161 90.74 -18.60 -11.15
N GLY A 162 90.38 -19.30 -12.23
CA GLY A 162 91.16 -20.42 -12.76
C GLY A 162 92.59 -20.05 -13.21
N THR A 163 92.85 -18.80 -13.59
CA THR A 163 94.21 -18.32 -13.88
C THR A 163 95.02 -18.16 -12.60
N LEU A 164 94.40 -17.61 -11.55
CA LEU A 164 95.02 -17.53 -10.22
C LEU A 164 95.28 -18.93 -9.65
N GLU A 165 94.30 -19.83 -9.66
CA GLU A 165 94.43 -21.22 -9.19
C GLU A 165 95.58 -21.97 -9.85
N SER A 166 95.75 -21.82 -11.17
CA SER A 166 96.86 -22.44 -11.92
C SER A 166 98.23 -21.92 -11.46
N CYS A 167 98.33 -20.63 -11.12
CA CYS A 167 99.50 -20.07 -10.46
C CYS A 167 99.66 -20.55 -9.01
N LEU A 168 98.57 -20.65 -8.22
CA LEU A 168 98.63 -21.11 -6.83
C LEU A 168 99.17 -22.54 -6.72
N ARG A 169 98.69 -23.47 -7.56
CA ARG A 169 99.25 -24.84 -7.67
C ARG A 169 100.73 -24.86 -8.07
N SER A 170 101.17 -23.85 -8.84
CA SER A 170 102.58 -23.68 -9.20
C SER A 170 103.42 -23.16 -8.03
N LEU A 171 102.89 -22.27 -7.19
CA LEU A 171 103.55 -21.79 -5.96
C LEU A 171 103.57 -22.85 -4.86
N GLU A 172 102.53 -23.67 -4.75
CA GLU A 172 102.45 -24.83 -3.84
C GLU A 172 103.56 -25.87 -4.11
N SER A 173 104.00 -26.00 -5.37
CA SER A 173 104.99 -27.01 -5.79
C SER A 173 106.37 -26.92 -5.12
N ARG A 174 106.70 -25.82 -4.43
CA ARG A 174 107.96 -25.67 -3.67
C ARG A 174 107.73 -24.92 -2.35
N PRO A 175 108.16 -25.46 -1.19
CA PRO A 175 107.83 -24.88 0.12
C PRO A 175 108.15 -23.39 0.28
N GLN A 176 109.33 -22.92 -0.17
CA GLN A 176 109.72 -21.51 -0.01
C GLN A 176 108.87 -20.53 -0.85
N TRP A 177 108.24 -21.01 -1.94
CA TRP A 177 107.29 -20.21 -2.72
C TRP A 177 105.93 -20.13 -1.99
N TRP A 178 105.47 -21.25 -1.42
CA TRP A 178 104.25 -21.30 -0.63
C TRP A 178 104.34 -20.51 0.69
N THR A 179 105.50 -20.50 1.36
CA THR A 179 105.73 -19.67 2.57
C THR A 179 105.59 -18.17 2.26
N SER A 180 106.20 -17.70 1.17
CA SER A 180 106.07 -16.30 0.72
C SER A 180 104.61 -15.93 0.42
N TYR A 181 103.89 -16.79 -0.31
CA TYR A 181 102.46 -16.63 -0.57
C TYR A 181 101.61 -16.60 0.71
N SER A 182 101.78 -17.58 1.61
CA SER A 182 100.93 -17.73 2.80
C SER A 182 101.18 -16.64 3.85
N ASN A 183 102.42 -16.14 3.97
CA ASN A 183 102.73 -14.93 4.75
C ASN A 183 102.07 -13.68 4.14
N SER A 184 102.23 -13.50 2.81
CA SER A 184 101.60 -12.39 2.09
C SER A 184 100.06 -12.39 2.22
N ARG A 185 99.42 -13.56 2.20
CA ARG A 185 97.96 -13.69 2.37
C ARG A 185 97.48 -13.33 3.78
N GLN A 186 98.30 -13.53 4.81
CA GLN A 186 98.00 -13.09 6.18
C GLN A 186 98.09 -11.56 6.28
N ASN A 187 99.17 -10.96 5.79
CA ASN A 187 99.30 -9.49 5.70
C ASN A 187 98.13 -8.85 4.94
N ALA A 188 97.61 -9.54 3.91
CA ALA A 188 96.45 -9.09 3.15
C ALA A 188 95.15 -9.05 3.96
N VAL A 189 95.00 -9.87 5.01
CA VAL A 189 93.82 -9.82 5.91
C VAL A 189 93.81 -8.50 6.66
N VAL A 190 94.92 -8.17 7.35
CA VAL A 190 95.05 -6.97 8.18
C VAL A 190 94.88 -5.70 7.34
N ILE A 191 95.60 -5.61 6.20
CA ILE A 191 95.53 -4.45 5.30
C ILE A 191 94.12 -4.26 4.73
N CYS A 192 93.43 -5.33 4.31
CA CYS A 192 92.07 -5.22 3.77
C CYS A 192 90.99 -5.00 4.83
N GLN A 193 91.25 -5.34 6.09
CA GLN A 193 90.38 -4.96 7.20
C GLN A 193 90.51 -3.46 7.47
N ALA A 194 91.74 -2.97 7.71
CA ALA A 194 92.00 -1.54 7.92
C ALA A 194 91.48 -0.67 6.76
N ALA A 195 91.68 -1.09 5.51
CA ALA A 195 91.26 -0.37 4.32
C ALA A 195 89.73 -0.31 4.09
N ARG A 196 88.92 -1.08 4.84
CA ARG A 196 87.45 -1.11 4.72
C ARG A 196 86.70 -0.46 5.88
N VAL A 197 87.35 -0.27 7.03
CA VAL A 197 86.75 0.33 8.25
C VAL A 197 86.10 1.70 7.99
N GLU A 198 86.72 2.56 7.17
CA GLU A 198 86.15 3.89 6.86
C GLU A 198 84.85 3.82 6.04
N ILE A 199 84.72 2.80 5.18
CA ILE A 199 83.56 2.60 4.30
C ILE A 199 82.41 1.99 5.11
N GLU A 200 82.70 0.95 5.89
CA GLU A 200 81.72 0.30 6.77
C GLU A 200 81.19 1.27 7.85
N LYS A 201 81.99 2.27 8.24
CA LYS A 201 81.55 3.38 9.10
C LYS A 201 80.55 4.30 8.40
N GLU A 202 80.80 4.70 7.15
CA GLU A 202 79.91 5.60 6.40
C GLU A 202 78.57 4.90 6.07
N GLU A 203 78.60 3.63 5.65
CA GLU A 203 77.39 2.81 5.46
C GLU A 203 76.56 2.72 6.76
N LEU A 204 77.20 2.55 7.91
CA LEU A 204 76.53 2.51 9.21
C LEU A 204 75.93 3.87 9.62
N LEU A 205 76.62 4.98 9.30
CA LEU A 205 76.13 6.34 9.59
C LEU A 205 74.91 6.70 8.74
N GLU A 206 74.93 6.38 7.44
CA GLU A 206 73.78 6.63 6.56
C GLU A 206 72.57 5.76 6.93
N LEU A 207 72.78 4.50 7.35
CA LEU A 207 71.72 3.66 7.89
C LEU A 207 71.11 4.26 9.18
N HIS A 208 71.94 4.77 10.10
CA HIS A 208 71.44 5.47 11.29
C HIS A 208 70.67 6.73 10.92
N ARG A 209 71.19 7.53 9.98
CA ARG A 209 70.53 8.74 9.47
C ARG A 209 69.13 8.42 8.94
N SER A 210 69.03 7.49 7.99
CA SER A 210 67.77 7.07 7.40
C SER A 210 66.80 6.51 8.45
N THR A 211 67.31 5.73 9.40
CA THR A 211 66.49 5.20 10.52
C THR A 211 65.91 6.32 11.39
N VAL A 212 66.70 7.35 11.72
CA VAL A 212 66.23 8.50 12.51
C VAL A 212 65.22 9.35 11.73
N GLU A 213 65.49 9.65 10.46
CA GLU A 213 64.58 10.43 9.60
C GLU A 213 63.23 9.71 9.39
N ASN A 214 63.26 8.40 9.11
CA ASN A 214 62.05 7.56 9.01
C ASN A 214 61.29 7.45 10.34
N THR A 215 61.99 7.35 11.48
CA THR A 215 61.36 7.29 12.81
C THR A 215 60.67 8.60 13.17
N PHE A 216 61.26 9.74 12.80
CA PHE A 216 60.65 11.05 12.97
C PHE A 216 59.39 11.21 12.11
N GLU A 217 59.42 10.79 10.84
CA GLU A 217 58.23 10.79 9.98
C GLU A 217 57.11 9.89 10.54
N LEU A 218 57.45 8.67 10.96
CA LEU A 218 56.52 7.72 11.55
C LEU A 218 55.85 8.28 12.81
N ASN A 219 56.63 8.90 13.70
CA ASN A 219 56.12 9.52 14.92
C ASN A 219 55.16 10.69 14.61
N ASN A 220 55.50 11.54 13.64
CA ASN A 220 54.64 12.65 13.22
C ASN A 220 53.33 12.14 12.62
N ARG A 221 53.38 11.12 11.76
CA ARG A 221 52.18 10.47 11.20
C ARG A 221 51.32 9.82 12.28
N LEU A 222 51.93 9.15 13.26
CA LEU A 222 51.22 8.56 14.41
C LEU A 222 50.53 9.64 15.27
N GLN A 223 51.22 10.74 15.57
CA GLN A 223 50.65 11.85 16.34
C GLN A 223 49.46 12.50 15.60
N GLU A 224 49.53 12.61 14.28
CA GLU A 224 48.45 13.14 13.44
C GLU A 224 47.24 12.19 13.38
N VAL A 225 47.47 10.88 13.23
CA VAL A 225 46.40 9.87 13.31
C VAL A 225 45.71 9.90 14.67
N LEU A 226 46.47 10.01 15.77
CA LEU A 226 45.92 10.11 17.13
C LEU A 226 45.08 11.39 17.34
N ARG A 227 45.51 12.54 16.79
CA ARG A 227 44.71 13.78 16.82
C ARG A 227 43.41 13.64 16.04
N ASN A 228 43.47 13.10 14.83
CA ASN A 228 42.27 12.96 13.98
C ASN A 228 41.28 11.95 14.57
N ALA A 229 41.74 10.81 15.10
CA ALA A 229 40.89 9.85 15.81
C ALA A 229 40.22 10.45 17.06
N ALA A 230 40.92 11.32 17.80
CA ALA A 230 40.33 12.02 18.94
C ALA A 230 39.25 13.04 18.51
N ALA A 231 39.49 13.80 17.44
CA ALA A 231 38.52 14.75 16.88
C ALA A 231 37.28 14.05 16.28
N GLU A 232 37.49 12.91 15.60
CA GLU A 232 36.41 12.08 15.06
C GLU A 232 35.59 11.40 16.16
N SER A 233 36.24 10.91 17.23
CA SER A 233 35.55 10.38 18.42
C SER A 233 34.64 11.42 19.07
N LEU A 234 35.03 12.69 19.07
CA LEU A 234 34.20 13.79 19.59
C LEU A 234 32.97 14.02 18.68
N ARG A 235 33.18 14.15 17.36
CA ARG A 235 32.08 14.26 16.37
C ARG A 235 31.10 13.09 16.45
N HIS A 236 31.59 11.87 16.64
CA HIS A 236 30.76 10.68 16.78
C HIS A 236 29.90 10.72 18.06
N LYS A 237 30.45 11.19 19.19
CA LYS A 237 29.69 11.41 20.43
C LYS A 237 28.59 12.47 20.26
N ASP A 238 28.87 13.54 19.53
CA ASP A 238 27.88 14.59 19.27
C ASP A 238 26.78 14.14 18.29
N PHE A 239 27.13 13.32 17.29
CA PHE A 239 26.12 12.64 16.45
C PHE A 239 25.21 11.72 17.28
N LEU A 240 25.78 10.89 18.17
CA LEU A 240 24.99 10.01 19.03
C LEU A 240 24.05 10.80 19.96
N ARG A 241 24.50 11.94 20.51
CA ARG A 241 23.66 12.85 21.31
C ARG A 241 22.44 13.35 20.52
N GLU A 242 22.61 13.75 19.26
CA GLU A 242 21.49 14.18 18.41
C GLU A 242 20.55 13.03 18.03
N VAL A 243 21.07 11.82 17.83
CA VAL A 243 20.25 10.62 17.60
C VAL A 243 19.41 10.28 18.84
N ASP A 244 19.98 10.31 20.04
CA ASP A 244 19.24 10.09 21.29
C ASP A 244 18.23 11.22 21.56
N ALA A 245 18.58 12.48 21.27
CA ALA A 245 17.66 13.61 21.38
C ALA A 245 16.48 13.49 20.38
N MET A 246 16.74 13.03 19.15
CA MET A 246 15.69 12.72 18.16
C MET A 246 14.79 11.58 18.66
N ARG A 247 15.38 10.47 19.09
CA ARG A 247 14.66 9.31 19.64
C ARG A 247 13.77 9.69 20.83
N ALA A 248 14.25 10.57 21.71
CA ALA A 248 13.45 11.08 22.84
C ALA A 248 12.25 11.94 22.37
N ARG A 249 12.43 12.77 21.33
CA ARG A 249 11.33 13.52 20.70
C ARG A 249 10.30 12.57 20.08
N ASP A 250 10.74 11.55 19.36
CA ASP A 250 9.85 10.60 18.67
C ASP A 250 9.07 9.72 19.66
N ILE A 251 9.72 9.23 20.73
CA ILE A 251 9.03 8.51 21.82
C ILE A 251 7.97 9.41 22.46
N LYS A 252 8.30 10.66 22.79
CA LYS A 252 7.32 11.62 23.35
C LYS A 252 6.14 11.87 22.42
N ASN A 253 6.40 12.03 21.12
CA ASN A 253 5.36 12.22 20.10
C ASN A 253 4.47 10.97 19.95
N ALA A 254 5.05 9.77 19.93
CA ALA A 254 4.31 8.51 19.89
C ALA A 254 3.44 8.32 21.14
N THR A 255 3.98 8.54 22.34
CA THR A 255 3.23 8.47 23.61
C THR A 255 2.06 9.46 23.63
N SER A 256 2.27 10.69 23.16
CA SER A 256 1.20 11.70 23.03
C SER A 256 0.08 11.24 22.10
N ARG A 257 0.42 10.68 20.92
CA ARG A 257 -0.56 10.14 19.96
C ARG A 257 -1.32 8.94 20.52
N VAL A 258 -0.66 8.05 21.27
CA VAL A 258 -1.32 6.91 21.95
C VAL A 258 -2.27 7.41 23.04
N GLY A 259 -1.87 8.38 23.87
CA GLY A 259 -2.75 8.97 24.89
C GLY A 259 -3.99 9.66 24.29
N HIS A 260 -3.81 10.39 23.18
CA HIS A 260 -4.93 10.97 22.43
C HIS A 260 -5.87 9.89 21.85
N LEU A 261 -5.32 8.82 21.25
CA LEU A 261 -6.12 7.70 20.73
C LEU A 261 -6.90 6.99 21.85
N GLN A 262 -6.29 6.79 23.02
CA GLN A 262 -6.95 6.22 24.19
C GLN A 262 -8.12 7.10 24.66
N MET A 263 -7.92 8.42 24.74
CA MET A 263 -8.98 9.38 25.10
C MET A 263 -10.16 9.36 24.11
N VAL A 264 -9.88 9.30 22.80
CA VAL A 264 -10.92 9.16 21.76
C VAL A 264 -11.65 7.82 21.87
N LEU A 265 -10.93 6.72 22.11
CA LEU A 265 -11.55 5.40 22.30
C LEU A 265 -12.44 5.34 23.55
N GLN A 266 -12.03 5.97 24.66
CA GLN A 266 -12.85 6.09 25.87
C GLN A 266 -14.13 6.89 25.59
N SER A 267 -14.02 8.07 24.97
CA SER A 267 -15.18 8.90 24.62
C SER A 267 -16.15 8.18 23.67
N VAL A 268 -15.66 7.48 22.65
CA VAL A 268 -16.50 6.69 21.73
C VAL A 268 -17.13 5.48 22.43
N HIS A 269 -16.46 4.87 23.41
CA HIS A 269 -17.01 3.78 24.20
C HIS A 269 -18.13 4.25 25.13
N GLU A 270 -17.94 5.36 25.85
CA GLU A 270 -18.97 5.99 26.68
C GLU A 270 -20.18 6.42 25.85
N GLU A 271 -19.97 7.03 24.67
CA GLU A 271 -21.07 7.40 23.78
C GLU A 271 -21.80 6.16 23.24
N ALA A 272 -21.10 5.07 22.92
CA ALA A 272 -21.71 3.82 22.47
C ALA A 272 -22.58 3.18 23.56
N LEU A 273 -22.15 3.21 24.83
CA LEU A 273 -22.94 2.76 25.97
C LEU A 273 -24.21 3.60 26.14
N ALA A 274 -24.09 4.94 26.15
CA ALA A 274 -25.22 5.86 26.28
C ALA A 274 -26.22 5.75 25.11
N ARG A 275 -25.74 5.54 23.88
CA ARG A 275 -26.60 5.23 22.72
C ARG A 275 -27.31 3.87 22.89
N GLY A 276 -26.64 2.87 23.44
CA GLY A 276 -27.21 1.54 23.70
C GLY A 276 -28.35 1.57 24.73
N GLU A 277 -28.16 2.27 25.85
CA GLU A 277 -29.19 2.49 26.86
C GLU A 277 -30.42 3.21 26.26
N LYS A 278 -30.19 4.30 25.52
CA LYS A 278 -31.23 5.06 24.82
C LYS A 278 -31.97 4.23 23.76
N LEU A 279 -31.29 3.29 23.10
CA LEU A 279 -31.90 2.37 22.13
C LEU A 279 -32.82 1.36 22.83
N LEU A 280 -32.44 0.85 24.01
CA LEU A 280 -33.28 -0.06 24.81
C LEU A 280 -34.55 0.65 25.32
N ASP A 281 -34.42 1.86 25.87
CA ASP A 281 -35.56 2.68 26.31
C ASP A 281 -36.52 3.00 25.15
N THR A 282 -36.00 3.44 24.00
CA THR A 282 -36.85 3.68 22.81
C THR A 282 -37.50 2.42 22.28
N HIS A 283 -36.82 1.26 22.31
CA HIS A 283 -37.44 -0.02 21.97
C HIS A 283 -38.58 -0.39 22.93
N GLN A 284 -38.39 -0.21 24.24
CA GLN A 284 -39.42 -0.53 25.23
C GLN A 284 -40.64 0.40 25.12
N ARG A 285 -40.42 1.72 24.93
CA ARG A 285 -41.52 2.67 24.70
C ARG A 285 -42.27 2.39 23.40
N ASN A 286 -41.58 1.98 22.34
CA ASN A 286 -42.22 1.53 21.09
C ASN A 286 -43.04 0.23 21.29
N ALA A 287 -42.54 -0.72 22.09
CA ALA A 287 -43.27 -1.94 22.41
C ALA A 287 -44.55 -1.67 23.22
N GLN A 288 -44.48 -0.74 24.18
CA GLN A 288 -45.64 -0.26 24.95
C GLN A 288 -46.67 0.43 24.04
N ALA A 289 -46.25 1.39 23.21
CA ALA A 289 -47.14 2.09 22.28
C ALA A 289 -47.80 1.13 21.26
N ASN A 290 -47.08 0.11 20.78
CA ASN A 290 -47.65 -0.93 19.91
C ASN A 290 -48.70 -1.79 20.63
N PHE A 291 -48.49 -2.10 21.92
CA PHE A 291 -49.46 -2.84 22.74
C PHE A 291 -50.72 -2.00 23.03
N GLU A 292 -50.56 -0.72 23.36
CA GLU A 292 -51.66 0.24 23.53
C GLU A 292 -52.47 0.39 22.23
N LEU A 293 -51.80 0.51 21.08
CA LEU A 293 -52.45 0.57 19.78
C LEU A 293 -53.23 -0.72 19.46
N ALA A 294 -52.67 -1.91 19.74
CA ALA A 294 -53.35 -3.18 19.55
C ALA A 294 -54.58 -3.33 20.45
N SER A 295 -54.48 -2.91 21.72
CA SER A 295 -55.60 -2.89 22.68
C SER A 295 -56.71 -1.90 22.25
N SER A 296 -56.32 -0.72 21.77
CA SER A 296 -57.24 0.29 21.22
C SER A 296 -57.97 -0.23 19.97
N LEU A 297 -57.26 -0.89 19.05
CA LEU A 297 -57.85 -1.56 17.89
C LEU A 297 -58.83 -2.66 18.30
N GLN A 298 -58.50 -3.50 19.28
CA GLN A 298 -59.39 -4.54 19.80
C GLN A 298 -60.67 -3.94 20.40
N SER A 299 -60.53 -2.92 21.26
CA SER A 299 -61.67 -2.22 21.88
C SER A 299 -62.58 -1.55 20.86
N SER A 300 -61.99 -0.92 19.82
CA SER A 300 -62.72 -0.35 18.70
C SER A 300 -63.50 -1.43 17.92
N LEU A 301 -62.86 -2.57 17.64
CA LEU A 301 -63.48 -3.69 16.95
C LEU A 301 -64.67 -4.28 17.73
N GLU A 302 -64.52 -4.45 19.04
CA GLU A 302 -65.59 -4.92 19.93
C GLU A 302 -66.75 -3.92 20.01
N SER A 303 -66.44 -2.62 20.09
CA SER A 303 -67.41 -1.53 20.09
C SER A 303 -68.24 -1.49 18.80
N VAL A 304 -67.59 -1.58 17.64
CA VAL A 304 -68.25 -1.65 16.32
C VAL A 304 -69.12 -2.90 16.22
N LEU A 305 -68.58 -4.07 16.57
CA LEU A 305 -69.29 -5.36 16.49
C LEU A 305 -70.55 -5.35 17.38
N LYS A 306 -70.48 -4.74 18.57
CA LYS A 306 -71.63 -4.56 19.48
C LYS A 306 -72.64 -3.52 18.97
N SER A 307 -72.17 -2.39 18.45
CA SER A 307 -73.00 -1.31 17.91
C SER A 307 -73.79 -1.76 16.69
N ASP A 308 -73.12 -2.37 15.72
CA ASP A 308 -73.73 -2.72 14.45
C ASP A 308 -74.71 -3.89 14.58
N ILE A 309 -74.44 -4.87 15.47
CA ILE A 309 -75.42 -5.93 15.80
C ILE A 309 -76.71 -5.33 16.37
N VAL A 310 -76.63 -4.37 17.28
CA VAL A 310 -77.82 -3.70 17.84
C VAL A 310 -78.55 -2.88 16.75
N SER A 311 -77.80 -2.13 15.93
CA SER A 311 -78.39 -1.35 14.83
C SER A 311 -79.08 -2.22 13.78
N ILE A 312 -78.50 -3.38 13.44
CA ILE A 312 -79.07 -4.35 12.50
C ILE A 312 -80.30 -5.02 13.12
N SER A 313 -80.22 -5.46 14.39
CA SER A 313 -81.35 -6.08 15.09
C SER A 313 -82.57 -5.16 15.11
N GLN A 314 -82.40 -3.88 15.45
CA GLN A 314 -83.51 -2.93 15.51
C GLN A 314 -84.04 -2.54 14.11
N LYS A 315 -83.20 -2.59 13.07
CA LYS A 315 -83.67 -2.45 11.67
C LYS A 315 -84.53 -3.65 11.24
N VAL A 316 -84.18 -4.87 11.66
CA VAL A 316 -84.97 -6.09 11.40
C VAL A 316 -86.31 -6.05 12.16
N GLU A 317 -86.31 -5.65 13.43
CA GLU A 317 -87.53 -5.50 14.26
C GLU A 317 -88.51 -4.46 13.69
N ASN A 318 -87.99 -3.32 13.23
CA ASN A 318 -88.79 -2.30 12.53
C ASN A 318 -89.34 -2.81 11.17
N PHE A 319 -88.60 -3.67 10.47
CA PHE A 319 -89.03 -4.25 9.21
C PHE A 319 -90.13 -5.31 9.42
N ASP A 320 -90.00 -6.17 10.43
CA ASP A 320 -91.02 -7.14 10.82
C ASP A 320 -92.33 -6.45 11.24
N SER A 321 -92.22 -5.36 12.01
CA SER A 321 -93.35 -4.50 12.38
C SER A 321 -94.08 -3.92 11.15
N ALA A 322 -93.35 -3.51 10.11
CA ALA A 322 -93.93 -3.04 8.86
C ALA A 322 -94.57 -4.16 8.04
N LEU A 323 -94.00 -5.37 8.08
CA LEU A 323 -94.56 -6.58 7.47
C LEU A 323 -95.88 -6.99 8.12
N ALA A 324 -95.94 -7.00 9.46
CA ALA A 324 -97.15 -7.28 10.23
C ALA A 324 -98.28 -6.29 9.91
N TRP A 325 -97.97 -4.99 9.81
CA TRP A 325 -98.92 -3.96 9.37
C TRP A 325 -99.44 -4.20 7.94
N LEU A 326 -98.58 -4.62 7.02
CA LEU A 326 -98.96 -4.88 5.63
C LEU A 326 -99.82 -6.14 5.51
N MET A 327 -99.53 -7.20 6.28
CA MET A 327 -100.38 -8.39 6.37
C MET A 327 -101.76 -8.05 6.93
N GLY A 328 -101.84 -7.26 8.01
CA GLY A 328 -103.12 -6.76 8.55
C GLY A 328 -103.90 -5.87 7.57
N ARG A 329 -103.20 -5.13 6.70
CA ARG A 329 -103.83 -4.37 5.61
C ARG A 329 -104.42 -5.29 4.53
N MET A 330 -103.76 -6.39 4.20
CA MET A 330 -104.25 -7.37 3.22
C MET A 330 -105.46 -8.15 3.74
N ASP A 331 -105.48 -8.54 5.02
CA ASP A 331 -106.65 -9.19 5.64
C ASP A 331 -107.93 -8.34 5.54
N LEU A 332 -107.81 -7.04 5.82
CA LEU A 332 -108.90 -6.07 5.66
C LEU A 332 -109.40 -5.95 4.21
N ILE A 333 -108.51 -6.06 3.22
CA ILE A 333 -108.86 -6.03 1.80
C ILE A 333 -109.60 -7.31 1.39
N LEU A 334 -109.14 -8.48 1.86
CA LEU A 334 -109.81 -9.77 1.62
C LEU A 334 -111.20 -9.82 2.26
N GLN A 335 -111.39 -9.29 3.47
CA GLN A 335 -112.73 -9.16 4.07
C GLN A 335 -113.66 -8.25 3.25
N GLN A 336 -113.12 -7.20 2.62
CA GLN A 336 -113.91 -6.30 1.77
C GLN A 336 -114.35 -6.99 0.46
N GLU A 337 -113.52 -7.84 -0.14
CA GLU A 337 -113.89 -8.66 -1.30
C GLU A 337 -115.01 -9.66 -1.00
N VAL A 338 -114.95 -10.33 0.15
CA VAL A 338 -116.02 -11.26 0.61
C VAL A 338 -117.36 -10.53 0.72
N LYS A 339 -117.41 -9.33 1.33
CA LYS A 339 -118.64 -8.52 1.41
C LYS A 339 -119.17 -8.04 0.07
N ILE A 340 -118.29 -7.74 -0.89
CA ILE A 340 -118.70 -7.38 -2.25
C ILE A 340 -119.32 -8.59 -2.96
N SER A 341 -118.76 -9.78 -2.75
CA SER A 341 -119.30 -11.04 -3.30
C SER A 341 -120.65 -11.42 -2.68
N GLU A 342 -120.86 -11.18 -1.38
CA GLU A 342 -122.15 -11.33 -0.69
C GLU A 342 -123.22 -10.40 -1.31
N HIS A 343 -122.93 -9.10 -1.42
CA HIS A 343 -123.84 -8.13 -2.05
C HIS A 343 -124.17 -8.44 -3.51
N LEU A 344 -123.21 -8.94 -4.30
CA LEU A 344 -123.45 -9.35 -5.69
C LEU A 344 -124.38 -10.57 -5.76
N ARG A 345 -124.24 -11.53 -4.85
CA ARG A 345 -125.08 -12.73 -4.82
C ARG A 345 -126.52 -12.43 -4.41
N ASP A 346 -126.71 -11.53 -3.44
CA ASP A 346 -128.05 -11.08 -3.04
C ASP A 346 -128.73 -10.31 -4.18
N PHE A 347 -127.99 -9.47 -4.91
CA PHE A 347 -128.49 -8.74 -6.08
C PHE A 347 -128.99 -9.68 -7.20
N GLU A 348 -128.24 -10.75 -7.49
CA GLU A 348 -128.63 -11.76 -8.49
C GLU A 348 -129.99 -12.40 -8.16
N THR A 349 -130.20 -12.80 -6.90
CA THR A 349 -131.47 -13.43 -6.47
C THR A 349 -132.67 -12.48 -6.53
N ALA A 350 -132.44 -11.17 -6.35
CA ALA A 350 -133.48 -10.15 -6.53
C ALA A 350 -133.82 -9.92 -8.02
N LEU A 351 -132.87 -10.17 -8.93
CA LEU A 351 -133.07 -10.07 -10.37
C LEU A 351 -133.96 -11.22 -10.88
N GLU A 352 -133.63 -12.47 -10.53
CA GLU A 352 -134.40 -13.67 -10.89
C GLU A 352 -135.88 -13.57 -10.46
N GLU A 353 -136.13 -13.08 -9.23
CA GLU A 353 -137.51 -12.90 -8.74
C GLU A 353 -138.28 -11.84 -9.55
N SER A 354 -137.60 -10.81 -10.07
CA SER A 354 -138.24 -9.77 -10.89
C SER A 354 -138.66 -10.28 -12.27
N GLU A 355 -137.82 -11.10 -12.91
CA GLU A 355 -138.05 -11.63 -14.25
C GLU A 355 -139.19 -12.67 -14.24
N LEU A 356 -139.20 -13.56 -13.24
CA LEU A 356 -140.26 -14.57 -13.02
C LEU A 356 -141.61 -13.94 -12.59
N ARG A 357 -141.65 -12.64 -12.29
CA ARG A 357 -142.91 -11.87 -12.10
C ARG A 357 -143.36 -11.17 -13.39
N ALA A 358 -142.46 -10.78 -14.28
CA ALA A 358 -142.80 -10.16 -15.55
C ALA A 358 -143.46 -11.15 -16.52
N GLU A 359 -142.91 -12.36 -16.65
CA GLU A 359 -143.36 -13.33 -17.65
C GLU A 359 -144.80 -13.82 -17.41
N ARG A 360 -145.17 -14.05 -16.14
CA ARG A 360 -146.53 -14.44 -15.75
C ARG A 360 -147.58 -13.36 -16.00
N LEU A 361 -147.20 -12.09 -16.04
CA LEU A 361 -148.13 -10.99 -16.37
C LEU A 361 -148.42 -10.95 -17.89
N ARG A 362 -147.40 -11.31 -18.70
CA ARG A 362 -147.46 -11.37 -20.17
C ARG A 362 -148.37 -12.50 -20.66
N GLU A 363 -148.29 -13.67 -20.04
CA GLU A 363 -149.14 -14.83 -20.35
C GLU A 363 -150.62 -14.57 -20.06
N SER A 364 -150.93 -13.98 -18.90
CA SER A 364 -152.30 -13.71 -18.44
C SER A 364 -153.08 -12.73 -19.34
N GLN A 365 -152.43 -11.73 -19.93
CA GLN A 365 -153.10 -10.78 -20.83
C GLN A 365 -153.39 -11.36 -22.23
N SER A 366 -152.63 -12.35 -22.69
CA SER A 366 -152.81 -12.92 -24.04
C SER A 366 -154.11 -13.72 -24.18
N LEU A 367 -154.55 -14.39 -23.11
CA LEU A 367 -155.69 -15.30 -23.13
C LEU A 367 -157.07 -14.61 -23.01
N GLN A 368 -157.12 -13.29 -22.78
CA GLN A 368 -158.36 -12.59 -22.44
C GLN A 368 -158.97 -11.76 -23.59
N SER A 369 -158.23 -11.52 -24.69
CA SER A 369 -158.72 -10.76 -25.85
C SER A 369 -159.41 -11.64 -26.91
N GLU A 370 -158.89 -12.84 -27.16
CA GLU A 370 -159.35 -13.73 -28.24
C GLU A 370 -160.75 -14.31 -27.98
N ALA A 371 -161.10 -14.52 -26.71
CA ALA A 371 -162.40 -15.07 -26.30
C ALA A 371 -163.61 -14.15 -26.59
N ILE A 372 -163.41 -12.84 -26.80
CA ILE A 372 -164.49 -11.88 -27.05
C ILE A 372 -164.83 -11.79 -28.55
N ALA A 373 -163.89 -12.11 -29.45
CA ALA A 373 -164.11 -12.11 -30.90
C ALA A 373 -165.01 -13.27 -31.38
N ALA A 374 -165.05 -14.38 -30.63
CA ALA A 374 -165.78 -15.59 -31.02
C ALA A 374 -167.32 -15.51 -30.90
N GLN A 375 -167.88 -14.45 -30.31
CA GLN A 375 -169.33 -14.29 -30.13
C GLN A 375 -170.05 -13.67 -31.35
N PHE A 376 -169.37 -13.52 -32.50
CA PHE A 376 -169.91 -12.78 -33.65
C PHE A 376 -170.87 -13.60 -34.54
N GLN A 377 -170.74 -14.94 -34.58
CA GLN A 377 -171.02 -15.68 -35.83
C GLN A 377 -172.04 -16.82 -35.72
N ALA A 378 -173.12 -16.63 -34.94
CA ALA A 378 -174.14 -17.67 -34.72
C ALA A 378 -175.62 -17.24 -34.82
N GLN A 379 -175.95 -15.97 -35.12
CA GLN A 379 -177.37 -15.55 -35.19
C GLN A 379 -177.69 -14.43 -36.21
N GLU A 380 -177.12 -14.50 -37.42
CA GLU A 380 -177.52 -13.63 -38.55
C GLU A 380 -178.18 -14.40 -39.73
N THR A 381 -178.71 -15.60 -39.48
CA THR A 381 -179.32 -16.46 -40.52
C THR A 381 -180.72 -17.03 -40.17
N LEU A 382 -181.40 -16.46 -39.17
CA LEU A 382 -182.86 -16.55 -39.02
C LEU A 382 -183.44 -15.14 -38.87
N GLN A 383 -183.69 -14.42 -39.96
CA GLN A 383 -184.80 -14.56 -40.92
C GLN A 383 -185.97 -13.59 -40.63
N GLY A 384 -186.34 -12.85 -41.67
CA GLY A 384 -187.74 -12.58 -42.04
C GLY A 384 -188.51 -11.51 -41.25
N ASN A 385 -188.26 -11.38 -39.94
CA ASN A 385 -188.99 -10.46 -39.06
C ASN A 385 -188.03 -9.47 -38.37
N MET A 386 -188.27 -8.15 -38.41
CA MET A 386 -189.23 -7.44 -39.26
C MET A 386 -188.82 -5.98 -39.44
N LYS A 387 -188.37 -5.66 -40.67
CA LYS A 387 -188.75 -4.47 -41.47
C LYS A 387 -188.76 -3.06 -40.83
N VAL A 388 -188.23 -2.09 -41.59
CA VAL A 388 -188.41 -0.62 -41.51
C VAL A 388 -187.30 0.19 -40.81
N ALA A 389 -186.83 1.20 -41.55
CA ALA A 389 -186.10 2.41 -41.15
C ALA A 389 -184.65 2.28 -40.59
N GLN A 390 -183.74 3.18 -40.95
CA GLN A 390 -183.75 4.19 -42.02
C GLN A 390 -182.28 4.40 -42.46
N THR A 391 -181.90 3.87 -43.62
CA THR A 391 -181.63 4.66 -44.83
C THR A 391 -180.53 5.73 -44.69
N LEU A 392 -179.37 5.44 -45.31
CA LEU A 392 -178.45 6.44 -45.88
C LEU A 392 -177.66 7.27 -44.83
N LEU A 393 -176.67 8.12 -45.17
CA LEU A 393 -176.14 8.49 -46.48
C LEU A 393 -174.63 8.86 -46.43
N ASP A 394 -174.01 8.83 -47.60
CA ASP A 394 -172.78 9.51 -48.04
C ASP A 394 -172.08 10.47 -47.04
N LYS A 395 -170.97 10.00 -46.48
CA LYS A 395 -169.64 10.41 -46.96
C LYS A 395 -168.63 9.31 -46.64
N ALA A 396 -168.16 8.54 -47.61
CA ALA A 396 -167.30 8.95 -48.74
C ALA A 396 -165.98 9.56 -48.20
N THR A 397 -164.80 9.00 -48.45
CA THR A 397 -164.17 8.72 -49.77
C THR A 397 -164.04 9.99 -50.64
N ALA A 398 -162.94 10.02 -51.41
CA ALA A 398 -162.47 11.12 -52.25
C ALA A 398 -161.79 12.32 -51.53
N THR A 399 -160.91 12.96 -52.30
CA THR A 399 -160.12 14.19 -52.04
C THR A 399 -158.99 14.12 -50.99
N ALA A 400 -157.82 14.74 -51.22
CA ALA A 400 -157.18 15.12 -52.49
C ALA A 400 -155.67 15.47 -52.28
N ALA A 401 -154.82 14.95 -53.18
CA ALA A 401 -153.57 15.58 -53.67
C ALA A 401 -152.49 16.06 -52.65
N ASN A 402 -151.43 16.66 -53.22
CA ASN A 402 -150.57 17.64 -52.56
C ASN A 402 -151.47 18.81 -52.08
N LEU A 403 -151.34 19.36 -50.86
CA LEU A 403 -150.11 19.88 -50.25
C LEU A 403 -149.91 19.46 -48.77
N GLN A 404 -148.72 19.10 -48.27
CA GLN A 404 -147.44 18.71 -48.92
C GLN A 404 -146.49 18.04 -47.87
N SER A 405 -146.00 16.79 -48.04
CA SER A 405 -145.22 16.06 -46.98
C SER A 405 -144.45 14.74 -47.41
N MET A 406 -143.31 14.43 -46.73
CA MET A 406 -142.62 13.11 -46.43
C MET A 406 -141.60 12.37 -47.39
N ILE A 407 -140.34 12.02 -46.92
CA ILE A 407 -139.13 11.29 -47.54
C ILE A 407 -137.97 10.83 -46.49
N ASP A 408 -136.58 10.88 -46.75
CA ASP A 408 -135.30 10.43 -45.96
C ASP A 408 -133.81 10.94 -46.42
N GLU A 409 -132.63 10.86 -45.65
CA GLU A 409 -131.12 11.09 -46.06
C GLU A 409 -129.89 10.82 -45.01
N THR A 410 -128.52 10.79 -45.35
CA THR A 410 -127.16 10.84 -44.52
C THR A 410 -125.79 10.43 -45.31
N GLY A 411 -124.40 10.54 -45.05
CA GLY A 411 -123.29 10.94 -44.03
C GLY A 411 -121.72 10.64 -44.40
N GLY A 412 -120.60 10.85 -43.57
CA GLY A 412 -119.09 10.77 -43.97
C GLY A 412 -117.83 10.51 -42.96
N ARG A 413 -116.48 10.61 -43.35
CA ARG A 413 -115.12 10.15 -42.67
C ARG A 413 -113.76 10.88 -43.18
N LEU A 414 -112.38 10.77 -42.90
CA LEU A 414 -111.23 10.29 -41.95
C LEU A 414 -109.74 10.42 -42.67
N ARG A 415 -108.38 10.47 -42.32
CA ARG A 415 -107.19 10.52 -41.28
C ARG A 415 -105.81 11.07 -41.98
N ASP A 416 -104.44 11.15 -41.69
CA ASP A 416 -103.23 10.88 -40.74
C ASP A 416 -101.91 11.77 -41.12
N SER A 417 -100.53 11.75 -40.85
CA SER A 417 -99.35 11.02 -40.14
C SER A 417 -97.90 11.82 -40.10
N PRO A 418 -96.72 11.39 -39.46
CA PRO A 418 -95.41 12.21 -39.17
C PRO A 418 -93.89 11.64 -39.30
N THR A 419 -92.72 12.40 -39.16
CA THR A 419 -91.21 11.94 -39.12
C THR A 419 -90.00 12.95 -38.72
N LEU A 420 -88.68 12.59 -38.44
CA LEU A 420 -87.45 13.49 -38.09
C LEU A 420 -85.92 12.93 -38.02
N ARG A 421 -84.74 13.71 -38.10
CA ARG A 421 -83.25 13.33 -37.78
C ARG A 421 -82.01 14.40 -37.88
N ASN A 422 -80.79 14.19 -37.24
CA ASN A 422 -79.29 14.43 -37.66
C ASN A 422 -78.23 15.51 -37.03
N VAL A 423 -76.85 15.24 -36.87
CA VAL A 423 -75.66 16.17 -36.46
C VAL A 423 -74.13 15.64 -36.60
N PHE A 424 -72.98 16.44 -36.63
CA PHE A 424 -71.48 15.99 -36.60
C PHE A 424 -70.19 17.00 -36.46
N SER A 425 -68.98 16.59 -35.92
CA SER A 425 -67.49 17.02 -36.09
C SER A 425 -66.74 18.31 -35.45
N ALA A 426 -65.43 18.62 -35.75
CA ALA A 426 -64.48 19.56 -35.01
C ALA A 426 -63.20 20.19 -35.72
N PHE A 427 -62.61 21.34 -35.25
CA PHE A 427 -61.21 21.90 -35.52
C PHE A 427 -60.81 23.18 -34.66
N ALA A 428 -59.65 23.85 -34.89
CA ALA A 428 -59.07 25.09 -34.25
C ALA A 428 -58.28 25.97 -35.28
N PRO A 429 -57.63 27.16 -35.04
CA PRO A 429 -57.30 27.92 -33.79
C PRO A 429 -57.36 29.50 -33.82
N GLY A 430 -57.15 30.16 -32.65
CA GLY A 430 -56.23 31.32 -32.45
C GLY A 430 -56.51 32.78 -32.93
N THR A 431 -56.45 33.73 -31.97
CA THR A 431 -55.89 35.12 -32.07
C THR A 431 -56.71 36.27 -32.71
N LEU A 432 -57.41 37.10 -31.90
CA LEU A 432 -57.71 38.52 -32.25
C LEU A 432 -58.12 39.53 -31.13
N CYS A 433 -57.99 39.23 -29.83
CA CYS A 433 -58.44 40.14 -28.75
C CYS A 433 -57.33 40.90 -27.99
N ALA A 434 -56.18 41.15 -28.61
CA ALA A 434 -55.06 41.90 -28.00
C ALA A 434 -55.19 43.45 -28.06
N LEU A 435 -56.25 43.98 -28.69
CA LEU A 435 -56.33 45.38 -29.10
C LEU A 435 -57.21 46.31 -28.22
N LEU A 436 -57.85 45.80 -27.16
CA LEU A 436 -58.85 46.56 -26.38
C LEU A 436 -58.43 47.03 -24.97
N LEU A 437 -57.20 46.76 -24.52
CA LEU A 437 -56.73 47.17 -23.18
C LEU A 437 -55.64 48.25 -23.17
N SER A 438 -55.24 48.78 -24.33
CA SER A 438 -54.25 49.87 -24.43
C SER A 438 -54.77 51.25 -24.02
N VAL A 439 -56.09 51.44 -23.87
CA VAL A 439 -56.72 52.76 -23.67
C VAL A 439 -57.00 53.08 -22.20
N ILE A 440 -57.18 52.08 -21.32
CA ILE A 440 -57.50 52.28 -19.89
C ILE A 440 -56.27 52.69 -19.06
N GLY A 441 -55.07 52.70 -19.65
CA GLY A 441 -53.85 53.23 -19.03
C GLY A 441 -53.81 54.76 -18.85
N ALA A 442 -54.70 55.52 -19.48
CA ALA A 442 -54.54 56.96 -19.69
C ALA A 442 -55.08 57.90 -18.60
N GLN A 443 -55.88 57.41 -17.63
CA GLN A 443 -56.46 58.27 -16.56
C GLN A 443 -56.20 57.81 -15.13
N ASN A 444 -55.84 56.54 -14.89
CA ASN A 444 -55.42 56.09 -13.57
C ASN A 444 -54.48 54.88 -13.67
N TYR A 445 -53.17 55.11 -13.64
CA TYR A 445 -52.16 54.04 -13.83
C TYR A 445 -52.32 52.88 -12.83
N ARG A 446 -52.83 53.16 -11.62
CA ARG A 446 -53.07 52.15 -10.58
C ARG A 446 -54.18 51.16 -10.96
N ALA A 447 -55.16 51.57 -11.75
CA ALA A 447 -56.23 50.70 -12.26
C ALA A 447 -55.77 49.84 -13.46
N GLY A 448 -54.89 50.37 -14.31
CA GLY A 448 -54.31 49.60 -15.43
C GLY A 448 -53.44 48.43 -14.95
N ILE A 449 -52.67 48.63 -13.87
CA ILE A 449 -51.82 47.58 -13.29
C ILE A 449 -52.65 46.45 -12.65
N THR A 450 -53.75 46.76 -11.96
CA THR A 450 -54.65 45.73 -11.42
C THR A 450 -55.41 44.97 -12.50
N ALA A 451 -55.82 45.62 -13.59
CA ALA A 451 -56.42 44.94 -14.74
C ALA A 451 -55.45 43.93 -15.38
N LEU A 452 -54.17 44.30 -15.53
CA LEU A 452 -53.12 43.39 -16.01
C LEU A 452 -52.88 42.21 -15.06
N PHE A 453 -52.85 42.44 -13.75
CA PHE A 453 -52.69 41.37 -12.75
C PHE A 453 -53.89 40.41 -12.71
N ILE A 454 -55.11 40.91 -12.88
CA ILE A 454 -56.32 40.07 -12.95
C ILE A 454 -56.30 39.23 -14.24
N TYR A 455 -55.92 39.82 -15.38
CA TYR A 455 -55.83 39.07 -16.64
C TYR A 455 -54.71 38.00 -16.62
N THR A 456 -53.53 38.29 -16.05
CA THR A 456 -52.48 37.26 -15.90
C THR A 456 -52.87 36.18 -14.91
N LEU A 457 -53.53 36.51 -13.80
CA LEU A 457 -54.06 35.51 -12.87
C LEU A 457 -55.17 34.67 -13.49
N LEU A 458 -56.06 35.19 -14.34
CA LEU A 458 -57.07 34.39 -15.07
C LEU A 458 -56.48 33.58 -16.24
N SER A 459 -55.44 34.09 -16.89
CA SER A 459 -54.68 33.36 -17.92
C SER A 459 -53.92 32.17 -17.33
N ILE A 460 -53.48 32.27 -16.07
CA ILE A 460 -52.87 31.18 -15.31
C ILE A 460 -53.94 30.32 -14.61
N ALA A 461 -55.06 30.89 -14.13
CA ALA A 461 -56.21 30.17 -13.55
C ALA A 461 -57.19 29.56 -14.57
N THR A 462 -56.71 29.40 -15.80
CA THR A 462 -57.30 28.49 -16.79
C THR A 462 -56.24 27.56 -17.40
N LYS A 463 -55.01 27.52 -16.85
CA LYS A 463 -53.90 26.66 -17.32
C LYS A 463 -52.94 26.09 -16.25
N VAL A 464 -52.99 26.52 -14.99
CA VAL A 464 -52.17 26.02 -13.86
C VAL A 464 -52.89 26.14 -12.50
N PHE A 465 -53.59 27.25 -12.26
CA PHE A 465 -54.44 27.49 -11.08
C PHE A 465 -55.82 26.83 -11.24
#